data_AF-A0A813KVG1-F1
#
_entry.id   AF-A0A813KVG1-F1
#
_cell.length_a   1.000
_cell.length_b   1.000
_cell.length_c   1.000
_cell.angle_alpha   90.00
_cell.angle_beta   90.00
_cell.angle_gamma   90.00
#
_symmetry.space_group_name_H-M   'P 1'
#
loop_
_entity.id
_entity.type
_entity.pdbx_description
1 polymer ?
#
loop_
_entity_poly.entity_id
_entity_poly.type
_entity_poly.pdbx_seq_one_letter_code
_entity_poly.pdbx_strand_id
1 'polypeptide(L)'
;ELDIVVYYAVIPNIVPEGADGPTVAKRIVMAECLTRRSGIKGSWHALSIGDKKAEAAALRECCKAQHSRVWRKPLCKTLLLPADPMLEDLSQTLQTLTPQLASLIGRRSDFDIDLKTLATAANATPK
;
A
#
# COMPACT_ATOMS: atom_id res chain seq x y z
N GLU A 1 -6.68 0.01 -23.30
CA GLU A 1 -6.00 -0.62 -22.16
C GLU A 1 -5.69 0.43 -21.10
N LEU A 2 -5.70 0.07 -19.82
CA LEU A 2 -5.52 1.02 -18.71
C LEU A 2 -4.04 1.33 -18.39
N ASP A 3 -3.08 0.85 -19.20
CA ASP A 3 -1.63 0.96 -18.96
C ASP A 3 -1.20 0.58 -17.53
N ILE A 4 -1.86 -0.46 -16.99
CA ILE A 4 -1.58 -1.00 -15.65
C ILE A 4 -0.61 -2.16 -15.80
N VAL A 5 0.59 -2.00 -15.26
CA VAL A 5 1.55 -3.10 -15.16
C VAL A 5 1.14 -4.02 -14.02
N VAL A 6 0.82 -5.27 -14.35
CA VAL A 6 0.38 -6.28 -13.39
C VAL A 6 1.54 -7.15 -12.95
N TYR A 7 1.66 -7.36 -11.64
CA TYR A 7 2.64 -8.27 -11.05
C TYR A 7 1.94 -9.26 -10.11
N TYR A 8 2.35 -10.52 -10.17
CA TYR A 8 1.78 -11.61 -9.38
C TYR A 8 2.72 -12.00 -8.24
N ALA A 9 2.20 -12.05 -7.01
CA ALA A 9 2.92 -12.54 -5.86
C ALA A 9 2.73 -14.06 -5.72
N VAL A 10 3.84 -14.79 -5.68
CA VAL A 10 3.86 -16.24 -5.45
C VAL A 10 4.36 -16.50 -4.03
N ILE A 11 3.59 -17.25 -3.25
CA ILE A 11 4.00 -17.63 -1.90
C ILE A 11 5.19 -18.60 -2.02
N PRO A 12 6.34 -18.30 -1.41
CA PRO A 12 7.49 -19.18 -1.49
C PRO A 12 7.25 -20.47 -0.71
N ASN A 13 7.81 -21.58 -1.19
CA ASN A 13 7.71 -22.89 -0.54
C ASN A 13 8.33 -22.91 0.88
N ILE A 14 9.29 -22.01 1.13
CA ILE A 14 9.95 -21.85 2.42
C ILE A 14 9.69 -20.43 2.88
N VAL A 15 8.89 -20.30 3.94
CA VAL A 15 8.63 -19.05 4.63
C VAL A 15 9.42 -19.10 5.95
N PRO A 16 10.16 -18.04 6.32
CA PRO A 16 10.85 -17.99 7.60
C PRO A 16 9.88 -18.24 8.77
N GLU A 17 10.36 -18.90 9.82
CA GLU A 17 9.55 -19.17 11.00
C GLU A 17 9.00 -17.86 11.59
N GLY A 18 7.69 -17.84 11.86
CA GLY A 18 6.98 -16.65 12.35
C GLY A 18 6.68 -15.57 11.30
N ALA A 19 7.08 -15.73 10.05
CA ALA A 19 6.74 -14.80 8.98
C ALA A 19 5.39 -15.13 8.31
N ASP A 20 4.66 -14.10 7.91
CA ASP A 20 3.42 -14.24 7.14
C ASP A 20 3.72 -14.45 5.64
N GLY A 21 3.38 -15.62 5.11
CA GLY A 21 3.66 -16.01 3.72
C GLY A 21 3.17 -15.00 2.67
N PRO A 22 1.90 -14.58 2.70
CA PRO A 22 1.37 -13.52 1.84
C PRO A 22 2.16 -12.21 1.90
N THR A 23 2.52 -11.75 3.10
CA THR A 23 3.35 -10.55 3.28
C THR A 23 4.73 -10.72 2.64
N VAL A 24 5.38 -11.88 2.84
CA VAL A 24 6.69 -12.19 2.22
C VAL A 24 6.60 -12.17 0.70
N ALA A 25 5.59 -12.83 0.13
CA ALA A 25 5.36 -12.90 -1.30
C ALA A 25 5.14 -11.50 -1.91
N LYS A 26 4.27 -10.69 -1.30
CA LYS A 26 3.99 -9.31 -1.72
C LYS A 26 5.23 -8.44 -1.60
N ARG A 27 6.01 -8.57 -0.53
CA ARG A 27 7.25 -7.79 -0.32
C ARG A 27 8.26 -8.04 -1.43
N ILE A 28 8.46 -9.29 -1.84
CA ILE A 28 9.40 -9.65 -2.91
C ILE A 28 9.02 -8.91 -4.21
N VAL A 29 7.76 -9.04 -4.62
CA VAL A 29 7.27 -8.40 -5.85
C VAL A 29 7.28 -6.88 -5.75
N MET A 30 6.83 -6.30 -4.63
CA MET A 30 6.86 -4.86 -4.42
C MET A 30 8.28 -4.30 -4.49
N ALA A 31 9.26 -4.98 -3.88
CA ALA A 31 10.65 -4.57 -3.94
C ALA A 31 11.19 -4.58 -5.38
N GLU A 32 10.82 -5.58 -6.17
CA GLU A 32 11.15 -5.66 -7.59
C GLU A 32 10.53 -4.51 -8.39
N CYS A 33 9.22 -4.26 -8.23
CA CYS A 33 8.52 -3.16 -8.90
C CYS A 33 9.17 -1.81 -8.59
N LEU A 34 9.42 -1.55 -7.30
CA LEU A 34 10.01 -0.29 -6.84
C LEU A 34 11.43 -0.14 -7.39
N THR A 35 12.25 -1.20 -7.32
CA THR A 35 13.63 -1.18 -7.85
C THR A 35 13.65 -0.95 -9.36
N ARG A 36 12.77 -1.61 -10.13
CA ARG A 36 12.66 -1.40 -11.58
C ARG A 36 12.29 0.04 -11.93
N ARG A 37 11.43 0.68 -11.11
CA ARG A 37 10.92 2.03 -11.39
C ARG A 37 11.83 3.16 -10.89
N SER A 38 12.46 3.01 -9.73
CA SER A 38 13.29 4.05 -9.11
C SER A 38 14.79 3.79 -9.19
N GLY A 39 15.20 2.58 -9.59
CA GLY A 39 16.57 2.11 -9.45
C GLY A 39 16.92 1.71 -8.01
N ILE A 40 18.03 0.99 -7.87
CA ILE A 40 18.49 0.38 -6.60
C ILE A 40 18.76 1.45 -5.52
N LYS A 41 19.34 2.59 -5.92
CA LYS A 41 19.69 3.71 -5.02
C LYS A 41 18.70 4.87 -5.10
N GLY A 42 17.58 4.68 -5.80
CA GLY A 42 16.55 5.72 -5.91
C GLY A 42 15.80 5.90 -4.59
N SER A 43 15.55 7.15 -4.23
CA SER A 43 14.51 7.47 -3.24
C SER A 43 13.16 7.42 -3.95
N TRP A 44 12.17 6.81 -3.31
CA TRP A 44 10.82 6.71 -3.84
C TRP A 44 9.76 6.96 -2.77
N HIS A 45 8.58 7.37 -3.22
CA HIS A 45 7.37 7.47 -2.42
C HIS A 45 6.35 6.52 -3.01
N ALA A 46 5.75 5.67 -2.19
CA ALA A 46 4.77 4.69 -2.64
C ALA A 46 3.51 4.77 -1.79
N LEU A 47 2.38 4.60 -2.46
CA LEU A 47 1.06 4.45 -1.86
C LEU A 47 0.56 3.04 -2.16
N SER A 48 0.39 2.23 -1.12
CA SER A 48 -0.31 0.95 -1.21
C SER A 48 -1.79 1.19 -0.95
N ILE A 49 -2.63 0.69 -1.87
CA ILE A 49 -4.09 0.71 -1.78
C ILE A 49 -4.54 -0.74 -1.90
N GLY A 50 -5.30 -1.21 -0.91
CA GLY A 50 -5.86 -2.56 -0.95
C GLY A 50 -6.59 -2.92 0.33
N ASP A 51 -7.15 -4.12 0.37
CA ASP A 51 -8.07 -4.60 1.41
C ASP A 51 -7.38 -5.49 2.46
N LYS A 52 -6.10 -5.83 2.24
CA LYS A 52 -5.34 -6.74 3.09
C LYS A 52 -4.19 -6.04 3.80
N LYS A 53 -4.11 -6.27 5.11
CA LYS A 53 -2.99 -5.79 5.95
C LYS A 53 -1.62 -6.26 5.45
N ALA A 54 -1.56 -7.41 4.77
CA ALA A 54 -0.33 -7.94 4.20
C ALA A 54 0.34 -6.98 3.20
N GLU A 55 -0.44 -6.18 2.47
CA GLU A 55 0.09 -5.25 1.47
C GLU A 55 0.74 -4.02 2.13
N ALA A 56 0.07 -3.48 3.16
CA ALA A 56 0.61 -2.44 4.01
C ALA A 56 1.89 -2.90 4.73
N ALA A 57 1.89 -4.12 5.28
CA ALA A 57 3.05 -4.71 5.93
C ALA A 57 4.21 -4.92 4.94
N ALA A 58 3.93 -5.48 3.77
CA ALA A 58 4.92 -5.69 2.72
C ALA A 58 5.59 -4.38 2.30
N LEU A 59 4.81 -3.32 2.06
CA LEU A 59 5.36 -2.02 1.69
C LEU A 59 6.24 -1.41 2.79
N ARG A 60 5.84 -1.54 4.07
CA ARG A 60 6.66 -1.08 5.20
C ARG A 60 8.01 -1.78 5.23
N GLU A 61 8.04 -3.08 5.02
CA GLU A 61 9.30 -3.84 4.95
C GLU A 61 10.17 -3.40 3.77
N CYS A 62 9.56 -3.09 2.61
CA CYS A 62 10.30 -2.48 1.48
C CYS A 62 10.90 -1.11 1.87
N CYS A 63 10.14 -0.24 2.55
CA CYS A 63 10.65 1.05 3.02
C CYS A 63 11.80 0.89 4.01
N LYS A 64 11.67 -0.02 4.99
CA LYS A 64 12.74 -0.33 5.96
C LYS A 64 14.01 -0.81 5.25
N ALA A 65 13.87 -1.77 4.33
CA ALA A 65 14.99 -2.31 3.58
C ALA A 65 15.67 -1.28 2.66
N GLN A 66 14.89 -0.34 2.10
CA GLN A 66 15.44 0.71 1.26
C GLN A 66 16.10 1.82 2.08
N HIS A 67 15.57 2.18 3.25
CA HIS A 67 16.13 3.21 4.10
C HIS A 67 17.60 2.98 4.48
N SER A 68 18.03 1.71 4.61
CA SER A 68 19.43 1.38 4.86
C SER A 68 20.37 1.60 3.66
N ARG A 69 19.81 1.84 2.46
CA ARG A 69 20.54 1.95 1.18
C ARG A 69 20.59 3.36 0.62
N VAL A 70 19.75 4.27 1.12
CA VAL A 70 19.60 5.63 0.58
C VAL A 70 19.67 6.67 1.67
N TRP A 71 20.15 7.86 1.34
CA TRP A 71 20.25 8.96 2.30
C TRP A 71 18.88 9.57 2.65
N ARG A 72 17.92 9.57 1.70
CA ARG A 72 16.55 10.05 1.93
C ARG A 72 15.63 8.89 2.26
N LYS A 73 14.96 8.97 3.41
CA LYS A 73 13.98 7.98 3.83
C LYS A 73 12.84 7.87 2.80
N PRO A 74 12.51 6.66 2.30
CA PRO A 74 11.33 6.47 1.47
C PRO A 74 10.05 6.68 2.28
N LEU A 75 9.04 7.27 1.65
CA LEU A 75 7.74 7.50 2.31
C LEU A 75 6.84 6.28 2.14
N CYS A 76 6.37 5.75 3.27
CA CYS A 76 5.44 4.64 3.36
C CYS A 76 4.02 5.19 3.56
N LYS A 77 3.16 5.01 2.55
CA LYS A 77 1.76 5.44 2.63
C LYS A 77 0.85 4.26 2.38
N THR A 78 -0.14 4.07 3.23
CA THR A 78 -1.06 2.95 3.14
C THR A 78 -2.49 3.45 3.23
N LEU A 79 -3.34 2.89 2.38
CA LEU A 79 -4.78 3.08 2.38
C LEU A 79 -5.42 1.69 2.40
N LEU A 80 -5.94 1.33 3.56
CA LEU A 80 -6.63 0.07 3.77
C LEU A 80 -8.12 0.25 3.45
N LEU A 81 -8.57 -0.46 2.43
CA LEU A 81 -9.96 -0.55 2.02
C LEU A 81 -10.71 -1.51 2.95
N PRO A 82 -12.04 -1.39 3.03
CA PRO A 82 -12.85 -2.42 3.68
C PRO A 82 -12.58 -3.80 3.07
N ALA A 83 -12.40 -4.80 3.92
CA ALA A 83 -12.31 -6.20 3.50
C ALA A 83 -13.68 -6.68 2.99
N ASP A 84 -13.66 -7.44 1.89
CA ASP A 84 -14.84 -8.03 1.24
C ASP A 84 -15.99 -7.01 0.98
N PRO A 85 -15.71 -5.86 0.33
CA PRO A 85 -16.74 -4.86 0.07
C PRO A 85 -17.71 -5.37 -1.00
N MET A 86 -18.97 -4.93 -0.93
CA MET A 86 -19.87 -5.06 -2.07
C MET A 86 -19.32 -4.24 -3.24
N LEU A 87 -19.66 -4.65 -4.48
CA LEU A 87 -19.18 -3.96 -5.69
C LEU A 87 -19.58 -2.48 -5.70
N GLU A 88 -20.78 -2.15 -5.22
CA GLU A 88 -21.28 -0.79 -5.12
C GLU A 88 -20.45 0.04 -4.12
N ASP A 89 -20.20 -0.49 -2.93
CA ASP A 89 -19.38 0.17 -1.90
C ASP A 89 -17.95 0.43 -2.38
N LEU A 90 -17.35 -0.56 -3.04
CA LEU A 90 -16.01 -0.43 -3.61
C LEU A 90 -16.00 0.63 -4.72
N SER A 91 -16.99 0.61 -5.60
CA SER A 91 -17.11 1.58 -6.70
C SER A 91 -17.26 3.00 -6.16
N GLN A 92 -18.13 3.21 -5.18
CA GLN A 92 -18.33 4.51 -4.52
C GLN A 92 -17.05 4.97 -3.81
N THR A 93 -16.36 4.05 -3.12
CA THR A 93 -15.09 4.32 -2.45
C THR A 93 -14.03 4.77 -3.45
N LEU A 94 -13.86 4.04 -4.56
CA LEU A 94 -12.87 4.37 -5.59
C LEU A 94 -13.19 5.69 -6.30
N GLN A 95 -14.46 5.96 -6.61
CA GLN A 95 -14.89 7.25 -7.18
C GLN A 95 -14.59 8.42 -6.24
N THR A 96 -14.78 8.23 -4.93
CA THR A 96 -14.48 9.25 -3.91
C THR A 96 -12.98 9.47 -3.73
N LEU A 97 -12.18 8.40 -3.80
CA LEU A 97 -10.73 8.45 -3.61
C LEU A 97 -9.98 8.99 -4.83
N THR A 98 -10.44 8.67 -6.04
CA THR A 98 -9.77 9.01 -7.30
C THR A 98 -9.32 10.49 -7.38
N PRO A 99 -10.19 11.49 -7.12
CA PRO A 99 -9.77 12.90 -7.17
C PRO A 99 -8.73 13.27 -6.09
N GLN A 100 -8.63 12.49 -5.02
CA GLN A 100 -7.72 12.73 -3.90
C GLN A 100 -6.35 12.05 -4.08
N LEU A 101 -6.21 11.08 -4.99
CA LEU A 101 -4.99 10.29 -5.16
C LEU A 101 -3.75 11.16 -5.40
N ALA A 102 -3.86 12.19 -6.24
CA ALA A 102 -2.75 13.10 -6.52
C ALA A 102 -2.28 13.83 -5.23
N SER A 103 -3.23 14.29 -4.41
CA SER A 103 -2.93 14.94 -3.13
C SER A 103 -2.30 13.96 -2.14
N LEU A 104 -2.86 12.76 -2.01
CA LEU A 104 -2.32 11.70 -1.14
C LEU A 104 -0.89 11.31 -1.53
N ILE A 105 -0.61 11.17 -2.82
CA ILE A 105 0.75 10.91 -3.35
C ILE A 105 1.67 12.11 -3.10
N GLY A 106 1.17 13.34 -3.20
CA GLY A 106 1.93 14.58 -2.99
C GLY A 106 2.32 14.85 -1.53
N ARG A 107 1.61 14.29 -0.54
CA ARG A 107 1.94 14.46 0.89
C ARG A 107 3.38 14.07 1.19
N ARG A 108 4.10 14.86 1.98
CA ARG A 108 5.52 14.63 2.29
C ARG A 108 5.76 13.89 3.61
N SER A 109 4.76 13.14 4.06
CA SER A 109 4.79 12.36 5.30
C SER A 109 4.25 10.96 5.06
N ASP A 110 4.67 10.05 5.94
CA ASP A 110 4.05 8.73 6.08
C ASP A 110 2.60 8.90 6.57
N PHE A 111 1.72 7.99 6.18
CA PHE A 111 0.40 7.87 6.78
C PHE A 111 -0.14 6.45 6.61
N ASP A 112 -1.04 6.08 7.51
CA ASP A 112 -1.81 4.85 7.45
C ASP A 112 -3.28 5.20 7.62
N ILE A 113 -4.06 5.08 6.54
CA ILE A 113 -5.47 5.42 6.51
C ILE A 113 -6.26 4.12 6.41
N ASP A 114 -7.07 3.83 7.43
CA ASP A 114 -8.09 2.79 7.39
C ASP A 114 -9.45 3.43 7.09
N LEU A 115 -10.01 3.11 5.93
CA LEU A 115 -11.28 3.68 5.50
C LEU A 115 -12.49 3.13 6.28
N LYS A 116 -12.38 1.96 6.94
CA LYS A 116 -13.43 1.48 7.84
C LYS A 116 -13.64 2.46 9.00
N THR A 117 -12.54 2.96 9.54
CA THR A 117 -12.54 3.87 10.69
C THR A 117 -13.07 5.26 10.31
N LEU A 118 -12.78 5.74 9.09
CA LEU A 118 -13.24 7.03 8.61
C LEU A 118 -14.75 7.06 8.33
N ALA A 119 -15.31 5.99 7.76
CA ALA A 119 -16.76 5.87 7.56
C ALA A 119 -17.53 5.88 8.90
N THR A 120 -16.93 5.33 9.95
CA THR A 120 -17.54 5.28 11.29
C THR A 120 -17.51 6.66 11.98
N ALA A 121 -16.43 7.43 11.81
CA ALA A 121 -16.28 8.75 12.40
C ALA A 121 -17.23 9.80 11.78
N ALA A 122 -17.54 9.70 10.49
CA ALA A 122 -18.48 10.60 9.81
C ALA A 122 -19.94 10.43 10.28
N ASN A 123 -20.27 9.29 10.87
CA ASN A 123 -21.61 8.99 11.40
C ASN A 123 -21.74 9.28 12.90
N ALA A 124 -20.67 9.71 13.57
CA ALA A 124 -20.64 9.93 15.02
C ALA A 124 -20.87 11.40 15.43
N THR A 125 -21.28 12.29 14.52
CA THR A 125 -21.67 13.67 14.86
C THR A 125 -22.98 13.66 15.66
N PRO A 126 -22.98 14.07 16.94
CA PRO A 126 -24.22 14.28 17.68
C PRO A 126 -24.93 15.48 17.05
N LYS A 127 -26.25 15.35 16.84
CA LYS A 127 -27.12 16.49 16.54
C LYS A 127 -27.17 17.46 17.71
#